data_AF-A0A937VZB2-F1
#
_entry.id   AF-A0A937VZB2-F1
#
_cell.length_a   1.000
_cell.length_b   1.000
_cell.length_c   1.000
_cell.angle_alpha   90.00
_cell.angle_beta   90.00
_cell.angle_gamma   90.00
#
_symmetry.space_group_name_H-M   'P 1'
#
loop_
_entity.id
_entity.type
_entity.pdbx_description
1 polymer ?
#
loop_
_entity_poly.entity_id
_entity_poly.type
_entity_poly.pdbx_seq_one_letter_code
_entity_poly.pdbx_strand_id
1 'polypeptide(L)'
;MYEESRSLGGWRVQVTLVVGLVFLAGLNTLALAQATGLAIDHAPFTRPQRRGAPLLIEATITAPAGLRKAEVFCRTVGGGDFTAIPMESVAENRYRTIIPDWLTAGQGLEYYIT
;
A
#
# COMPACT_ATOMS: atom_id res chain seq x y z
N MET A 1 70.94 0.21 -20.44
CA MET A 1 70.19 1.31 -21.10
C MET A 1 69.17 1.79 -20.09
N TYR A 2 69.23 3.07 -19.75
CA TYR A 2 68.44 3.76 -18.71
C TYR A 2 67.03 4.09 -19.22
N GLU A 3 66.05 4.19 -18.31
CA GLU A 3 64.84 5.05 -18.28
C GLU A 3 63.83 4.37 -17.33
N GLU A 4 63.68 4.75 -16.06
CA GLU A 4 63.03 5.95 -15.48
C GLU A 4 61.66 6.31 -16.07
N SER A 5 60.57 6.07 -15.30
CA SER A 5 59.51 7.06 -15.03
C SER A 5 58.38 6.51 -14.14
N ARG A 6 58.44 6.93 -12.87
CA ARG A 6 57.39 7.35 -11.91
C ARG A 6 55.93 6.87 -12.05
N SER A 7 55.43 6.38 -10.89
CA SER A 7 54.22 6.80 -10.15
C SER A 7 52.88 6.77 -10.91
N LEU A 8 51.85 6.05 -10.45
CA LEU A 8 51.11 6.34 -9.22
C LEU A 8 50.35 5.08 -8.75
N GLY A 9 50.14 5.00 -7.43
CA GLY A 9 49.70 3.82 -6.71
C GLY A 9 48.47 3.10 -7.29
N GLY A 10 48.64 1.82 -7.60
CA GLY A 10 47.55 0.88 -7.86
C GLY A 10 47.58 -0.19 -6.77
N TRP A 11 46.55 -0.21 -5.94
CA TRP A 11 46.32 -1.24 -4.94
C TRP A 11 46.39 -2.63 -5.61
N ARG A 12 47.27 -3.51 -5.12
CA ARG A 12 47.42 -4.87 -5.66
C ARG A 12 46.33 -5.76 -5.07
N VAL A 13 45.50 -6.37 -5.92
CA VAL A 13 44.86 -7.64 -5.57
C VAL A 13 45.27 -8.66 -6.62
N GLN A 14 46.11 -9.60 -6.21
CA GLN A 14 46.46 -10.76 -7.04
C GLN A 14 45.23 -11.65 -7.17
N VAL A 15 44.77 -11.88 -8.39
CA VAL A 15 43.82 -12.94 -8.70
C VAL A 15 44.63 -14.15 -9.15
N THR A 16 44.85 -15.09 -8.23
CA THR A 16 45.36 -16.42 -8.57
C THR A 16 44.18 -17.27 -9.02
N LEU A 17 44.08 -17.50 -10.33
CA LEU A 17 43.06 -18.34 -10.94
C LEU A 17 43.38 -19.81 -10.68
N VAL A 18 42.60 -20.50 -9.85
CA VAL A 18 42.58 -21.96 -9.79
C VAL A 18 41.37 -22.44 -10.59
N VAL A 19 41.67 -23.23 -11.62
CA VAL A 19 40.73 -23.82 -12.58
C VAL A 19 39.88 -24.89 -11.90
N GLY A 20 38.56 -24.84 -12.12
CA GLY A 20 37.69 -26.02 -12.00
C GLY A 20 36.68 -26.02 -10.86
N LEU A 21 35.54 -25.33 -11.04
CA LEU A 21 34.24 -25.76 -10.53
C LEU A 21 33.15 -24.99 -11.27
N VAL A 22 32.09 -25.69 -11.66
CA VAL A 22 30.86 -25.14 -12.26
C VAL A 22 30.45 -23.86 -11.53
N PHE A 23 30.29 -22.76 -12.27
CA PHE A 23 29.70 -21.52 -11.77
C PHE A 23 28.23 -21.80 -11.43
N LEU A 24 27.95 -22.23 -10.20
CA LEU A 24 26.65 -22.02 -9.58
C LEU A 24 26.59 -20.53 -9.20
N ALA A 25 26.41 -19.68 -10.22
CA ALA A 25 25.78 -18.39 -10.00
C ALA A 25 24.32 -18.67 -9.65
N GLY A 26 24.10 -19.14 -8.42
CA GLY A 26 22.84 -18.92 -7.75
C GLY A 26 22.72 -17.42 -7.59
N LEU A 27 22.19 -16.77 -8.63
CA LEU A 27 21.60 -15.45 -8.50
C LEU A 27 20.78 -15.52 -7.22
N ASN A 28 21.14 -14.71 -6.23
CA ASN A 28 20.21 -14.37 -5.16
C ASN A 28 19.08 -13.58 -5.83
N THR A 29 18.19 -14.30 -6.51
CA THR A 29 16.88 -13.82 -6.87
C THR A 29 16.15 -13.77 -5.55
N LEU A 30 16.37 -12.70 -4.77
CA LEU A 30 15.33 -12.20 -3.89
C LEU A 30 14.20 -11.75 -4.80
N ALA A 31 13.48 -12.71 -5.39
CA ALA A 31 12.10 -12.51 -5.74
C ALA A 31 11.45 -12.21 -4.39
N LEU A 32 11.35 -10.92 -4.05
CA LEU A 32 10.34 -10.47 -3.12
C LEU A 32 9.04 -10.96 -3.75
N ALA A 33 8.58 -12.15 -3.34
CA ALA A 33 7.19 -12.51 -3.48
C ALA A 33 6.48 -11.34 -2.81
N GLN A 34 5.91 -10.45 -3.60
CA GLN A 34 5.12 -9.37 -3.06
C GLN A 34 4.00 -10.08 -2.31
N ALA A 35 4.08 -10.09 -0.99
CA ALA A 35 3.03 -10.68 -0.18
C ALA A 35 1.76 -10.01 -0.66
N THR A 36 0.82 -10.78 -1.18
CA THR A 36 -0.53 -10.31 -1.46
C THR A 36 -1.10 -9.94 -0.09
N GLY A 37 -0.78 -8.73 0.36
CA GLY A 37 -1.18 -8.17 1.64
C GLY A 37 -2.59 -7.63 1.55
N LEU A 38 -3.10 -7.13 2.67
CA LEU A 38 -4.34 -6.38 2.69
C LEU A 38 -4.24 -5.20 1.70
N ALA A 39 -5.15 -5.14 0.74
CA ALA A 39 -5.27 -4.03 -0.20
C ALA A 39 -6.70 -3.51 -0.20
N ILE A 40 -6.85 -2.19 -0.12
CA ILE A 40 -8.14 -1.50 -0.16
C ILE A 40 -8.14 -0.61 -1.39
N ASP A 41 -9.03 -0.89 -2.33
CA ASP A 41 -9.30 -0.05 -3.49
C ASP A 41 -10.64 0.65 -3.31
N HIS A 42 -10.62 1.98 -3.33
CA HIS A 42 -11.78 2.83 -3.14
C HIS A 42 -11.67 4.04 -4.07
N ALA A 43 -12.74 4.32 -4.81
CA ALA A 43 -12.83 5.50 -5.66
C ALA A 43 -13.31 6.71 -4.85
N PRO A 44 -12.48 7.75 -4.64
CA PRO A 44 -12.90 8.93 -3.90
C PRO A 44 -13.99 9.71 -4.65
N PHE A 45 -14.81 10.44 -3.90
CA PHE A 45 -15.81 11.33 -4.48
C PHE A 45 -15.13 12.49 -5.22
N THR A 46 -15.34 12.59 -6.54
CA THR A 46 -14.78 13.66 -7.39
C THR A 46 -15.74 14.82 -7.62
N ARG A 47 -16.98 14.70 -7.13
CA ARG A 47 -18.03 15.72 -7.23
C ARG A 47 -18.61 16.03 -5.85
N PRO A 48 -19.11 17.25 -5.62
CA PRO A 48 -19.85 17.57 -4.40
C PRO A 48 -21.02 16.61 -4.19
N GLN A 49 -21.12 16.06 -2.98
CA GLN A 49 -22.22 15.22 -2.57
C GLN A 49 -23.36 16.09 -2.03
N ARG A 50 -24.61 15.62 -2.14
CA ARG A 50 -25.76 16.35 -1.60
C ARG A 50 -25.67 16.40 -0.07
N ARG A 51 -25.63 17.62 0.47
CA ARG A 51 -25.63 17.86 1.92
C ARG A 51 -26.89 17.28 2.56
N GLY A 52 -26.71 16.62 3.71
CA GLY A 52 -27.81 16.02 4.48
C GLY A 52 -28.54 14.91 3.72
N ALA A 53 -27.84 14.19 2.85
CA ALA A 53 -28.35 12.98 2.21
C ALA A 53 -27.49 11.78 2.65
N PRO A 54 -28.08 10.58 2.79
CA PRO A 54 -27.28 9.38 3.01
C PRO A 54 -26.22 9.21 1.92
N LEU A 55 -25.00 8.86 2.31
CA LEU A 55 -23.88 8.71 1.39
C LEU A 55 -23.41 7.26 1.37
N LEU A 56 -23.48 6.64 0.19
CA LEU A 56 -22.98 5.28 -0.03
C LEU A 56 -21.46 5.30 -0.22
N ILE A 57 -20.74 4.50 0.57
CA ILE A 57 -19.30 4.26 0.40
C ILE A 57 -19.10 2.80 0.03
N GLU A 58 -18.32 2.56 -1.04
CA GLU A 58 -18.00 1.23 -1.55
C GLU A 58 -16.49 1.06 -1.66
N ALA A 59 -15.98 -0.12 -1.35
CA ALA A 59 -14.58 -0.46 -1.54
C ALA A 59 -14.42 -1.93 -1.95
N THR A 60 -13.35 -2.20 -2.69
CA THR A 60 -12.85 -3.55 -2.92
C THR A 60 -11.72 -3.82 -1.94
N ILE A 61 -11.88 -4.83 -1.08
CA ILE A 61 -10.90 -5.18 -0.05
C ILE A 61 -10.39 -6.59 -0.35
N THR A 62 -9.12 -6.68 -0.71
CA THR A 62 -8.41 -7.96 -0.95
C THR A 62 -7.63 -8.32 0.29
N ALA A 63 -7.95 -9.45 0.91
CA ALA A 63 -7.28 -9.94 2.12
C ALA A 63 -7.07 -11.46 2.01
N PRO A 64 -5.92 -11.95 1.51
CA PRO A 64 -5.69 -13.38 1.30
C PRO A 64 -5.68 -14.23 2.57
N ALA A 65 -5.36 -13.62 3.71
CA ALA A 65 -5.47 -14.26 5.03
C ALA A 65 -6.91 -14.24 5.60
N GLY A 66 -7.87 -13.73 4.84
CA GLY A 66 -9.23 -13.43 5.28
C GLY A 66 -9.37 -12.02 5.84
N LEU A 67 -10.60 -11.49 5.78
CA LEU A 67 -10.95 -10.19 6.35
C LEU A 67 -11.78 -10.40 7.62
N ARG A 68 -11.31 -9.89 8.76
CA ARG A 68 -12.04 -9.99 10.03
C ARG A 68 -13.21 -9.00 10.09
N LYS A 69 -12.98 -7.77 9.63
CA LYS A 69 -13.96 -6.67 9.62
C LYS A 69 -13.53 -5.63 8.59
N ALA A 70 -14.50 -4.92 8.04
CA ALA A 70 -14.32 -3.72 7.23
C ALA A 70 -15.14 -2.59 7.86
N GLU A 71 -14.54 -1.42 8.04
CA GLU A 71 -15.22 -0.27 8.63
C GLU A 71 -14.90 1.02 7.87
N VAL A 72 -15.87 1.92 7.85
CA VAL A 72 -15.62 3.33 7.56
C VAL A 72 -15.61 4.09 8.88
N PHE A 73 -14.50 4.74 9.16
CA PHE A 73 -14.41 5.74 10.22
C PHE A 73 -14.73 7.08 9.61
N CYS A 74 -15.70 7.80 10.15
CA CYS A 74 -16.14 9.08 9.60
C CYS A 74 -16.48 10.13 10.67
N ARG A 75 -16.36 11.41 10.30
CA ARG A 75 -16.79 12.55 11.10
C ARG A 75 -17.13 13.75 10.21
N THR A 76 -17.86 14.72 10.75
CA THR A 76 -17.98 16.03 10.11
C THR A 76 -16.62 16.73 10.08
N VAL A 77 -16.31 17.48 9.03
CA VAL A 77 -15.08 18.30 8.94
C VAL A 77 -14.93 19.17 10.19
N GLY A 78 -13.75 19.13 10.81
CA GLY A 78 -13.47 19.85 12.06
C GLY A 78 -14.22 19.33 13.30
N GLY A 79 -14.91 18.20 13.18
CA GLY A 79 -15.55 17.50 14.30
C GLY A 79 -14.55 16.81 15.21
N GLY A 80 -15.06 16.27 16.32
CA GLY A 80 -14.26 15.54 17.31
C GLY A 80 -13.86 14.14 16.83
N ASP A 81 -14.29 13.13 17.57
CA ASP A 81 -13.93 11.74 17.33
C ASP A 81 -14.55 11.17 16.05
N PHE A 82 -13.86 10.20 15.45
CA PHE A 82 -14.40 9.42 14.35
C PHE A 82 -15.43 8.40 14.87
N THR A 83 -16.55 8.29 14.16
CA THR A 83 -17.54 7.23 14.37
C THR A 83 -17.25 6.09 13.40
N ALA A 84 -17.14 4.87 13.93
CA ALA A 84 -16.97 3.67 13.13
C ALA A 84 -18.33 3.15 12.64
N ILE A 85 -18.45 2.95 11.33
CA ILE A 85 -19.63 2.38 10.68
C ILE A 85 -19.20 1.10 9.97
N PRO A 86 -19.78 -0.07 10.30
CA PRO A 86 -19.41 -1.32 9.67
C PRO A 86 -19.77 -1.32 8.19
N MET A 87 -18.93 -1.95 7.38
CA MET A 87 -19.23 -2.26 5.99
C MET A 87 -19.75 -3.68 5.84
N GLU A 88 -20.75 -3.85 5.00
CA GLU A 88 -21.36 -5.14 4.67
C GLU A 88 -20.76 -5.68 3.37
N SER A 89 -20.50 -6.99 3.32
CA SER A 89 -20.10 -7.65 2.08
C SER A 89 -21.29 -7.76 1.13
N VAL A 90 -21.12 -7.32 -0.11
CA VAL A 90 -22.15 -7.39 -1.17
C VAL A 90 -21.76 -8.32 -2.31
N ALA A 91 -20.49 -8.67 -2.41
CA ALA A 91 -19.96 -9.70 -3.30
C ALA A 91 -18.56 -10.11 -2.81
N GLU A 92 -17.92 -11.02 -3.55
CA GLU A 92 -16.51 -11.33 -3.35
C GLU A 92 -15.66 -10.05 -3.33
N ASN A 93 -14.96 -9.84 -2.22
CA ASN A 93 -14.12 -8.68 -1.93
C ASN A 93 -14.78 -7.29 -2.04
N ARG A 94 -16.09 -7.18 -2.29
CA ARG A 94 -16.80 -5.89 -2.35
C ARG A 94 -17.58 -5.64 -1.08
N TYR A 95 -17.34 -4.46 -0.50
CA TYR A 95 -17.93 -4.03 0.75
C TYR A 95 -18.57 -2.66 0.57
N ARG A 96 -19.69 -2.43 1.26
CA ARG A 96 -20.34 -1.12 1.27
C ARG A 96 -20.87 -0.73 2.63
N THR A 97 -21.03 0.56 2.85
CA THR A 97 -21.80 1.09 3.98
C THR A 97 -22.51 2.37 3.60
N ILE A 98 -23.52 2.75 4.38
CA ILE A 98 -24.26 4.01 4.21
C ILE A 98 -23.91 4.92 5.38
N ILE A 99 -23.32 6.06 5.08
CA ILE A 99 -23.13 7.15 6.03
C ILE A 99 -24.47 7.88 6.20
N PRO A 100 -25.02 7.96 7.41
CA PRO A 100 -26.27 8.65 7.69
C PRO A 100 -26.26 10.14 7.30
N ASP A 101 -27.45 10.67 7.05
CA ASP A 101 -27.67 12.08 6.67
C ASP A 101 -27.21 13.08 7.75
N TRP A 102 -27.36 12.75 9.03
CA TRP A 102 -26.95 13.62 10.13
C TRP A 102 -25.43 13.85 10.17
N LEU A 103 -24.62 12.94 9.63
CA LEU A 103 -23.16 13.13 9.45
C LEU A 103 -22.82 13.92 8.19
N THR A 104 -23.61 13.79 7.13
CA THR A 104 -23.40 14.52 5.86
C THR A 104 -24.08 15.88 5.83
N ALA A 105 -24.84 16.23 6.87
CA ALA A 105 -25.47 17.54 7.06
C ALA A 105 -24.46 18.63 7.50
N GLY A 106 -23.22 18.29 7.82
CA GLY A 106 -22.17 19.25 8.18
C GLY A 106 -21.70 20.13 7.02
N GLN A 107 -20.56 20.81 7.23
CA GLN A 107 -19.86 21.56 6.16
C GLN A 107 -19.08 20.63 5.20
N GLY A 108 -18.84 19.39 5.63
CA GLY A 108 -18.17 18.35 4.87
C GLY A 108 -18.03 17.08 5.72
N LEU A 109 -17.57 16.00 5.09
CA LEU A 109 -17.32 14.71 5.72
C LEU A 109 -15.84 14.34 5.54
N GLU A 110 -15.20 13.92 6.63
CA GLU A 110 -13.88 13.27 6.61
C GLU A 110 -14.09 11.79 6.89
N TYR A 111 -13.43 10.90 6.12
CA TYR A 111 -13.51 9.47 6.35
C TYR A 111 -12.26 8.71 5.91
N TYR A 112 -12.10 7.51 6.46
CA TYR A 112 -11.12 6.52 5.99
C TYR A 112 -11.68 5.10 6.20
N ILE A 113 -11.10 4.13 5.49
CA ILE A 113 -11.52 2.73 5.48
C ILE A 113 -10.43 1.89 6.17
N THR A 114 -10.84 0.93 6.99
CA THR A 114 -9.95 -0.04 7.69
C THR A 114 -10.41 -1.46 7.52
#